data_AF-V4JPD5-F1
#
_entry.id   AF-V4JPD5-F1
#
_cell.length_a   1.000
_cell.length_b   1.000
_cell.length_c   1.000
_cell.angle_alpha   90.00
_cell.angle_beta   90.00
_cell.angle_gamma   90.00
#
_symmetry.space_group_name_H-M   'P 1'
#
loop_
_entity.id
_entity.type
_entity.pdbx_description
1 polymer ?
#
loop_
_entity_poly.entity_id
_entity_poly.type
_entity_poly.pdbx_seq_one_letter_code
_entity_poly.pdbx_strand_id
1 'polypeptide(L)'
;ETKDRKNAVESYVYDMRNKLSDKYQEYITDSEREAFLASLQEVEDWLYEDGEEETKGVYVAKLEELKKVGDPVEERYKESLERGSVIDQLSYCINSYREAAVSNDPKFDHIELAEKQKVLNECVEAEAWLREKQQQQDTLPKYATPALLSADVTSKAEALDKFCRPVMTKPKPAAKAEPPQAKGGESADDGKSEPQPQPPVSGEPMETENPTQGSA
;
A
#
# COMPACT_ATOMS: atom_id res chain seq x y z
N GLU A 1 -25.23 -23.65 7.86
CA GLU A 1 -23.81 -24.02 7.64
C GLU A 1 -23.60 -24.99 6.48
N THR A 2 -24.13 -26.22 6.49
CA THR A 2 -23.99 -27.17 5.35
C THR A 2 -24.61 -26.64 4.07
N LYS A 3 -25.86 -26.15 4.14
CA LYS A 3 -26.55 -25.49 3.02
C LYS A 3 -25.75 -24.31 2.46
N ASP A 4 -25.11 -23.53 3.33
CA ASP A 4 -24.29 -22.39 2.91
C ASP A 4 -23.07 -22.84 2.12
N ARG A 5 -22.50 -24.02 2.43
CA ARG A 5 -21.40 -24.61 1.66
C ARG A 5 -21.86 -25.16 0.32
N LYS A 6 -23.03 -25.80 0.24
CA LYS A 6 -23.63 -26.19 -1.04
C LYS A 6 -23.83 -24.97 -1.95
N ASN A 7 -24.46 -23.91 -1.43
CA ASN A 7 -24.68 -22.67 -2.15
C ASN A 7 -23.37 -22.00 -2.60
N ALA A 8 -22.29 -22.11 -1.81
CA ALA A 8 -20.98 -21.60 -2.18
C ALA A 8 -20.37 -22.35 -3.37
N VAL A 9 -20.54 -23.68 -3.45
CA VAL A 9 -20.12 -24.47 -4.62
C VAL A 9 -20.92 -24.05 -5.85
N GLU A 10 -22.26 -24.01 -5.74
CA GLU A 10 -23.16 -23.61 -6.84
C GLU A 10 -22.82 -22.21 -7.38
N SER A 11 -22.66 -21.25 -6.47
CA SER A 11 -22.29 -19.87 -6.84
C SER A 11 -20.92 -19.81 -7.52
N TYR A 12 -19.94 -20.56 -7.01
CA TYR A 12 -18.61 -20.61 -7.60
C TYR A 12 -18.63 -21.20 -9.02
N VAL A 13 -19.38 -22.29 -9.21
CA VAL A 13 -19.51 -22.95 -10.53
C VAL A 13 -20.09 -21.99 -11.56
N TYR A 14 -21.20 -21.33 -11.22
CA TYR A 14 -21.85 -20.37 -12.11
C TYR A 14 -20.95 -19.16 -12.43
N ASP A 15 -20.38 -18.53 -11.40
CA ASP A 15 -19.51 -17.36 -11.56
C ASP A 15 -18.26 -17.70 -12.37
N MET A 16 -17.58 -18.80 -12.05
CA MET A 16 -16.35 -19.19 -12.74
C MET A 16 -16.60 -19.52 -14.21
N ARG A 17 -17.69 -20.22 -14.54
CA ARG A 17 -18.07 -20.50 -15.95
C ARG A 17 -18.27 -19.21 -16.75
N ASN A 18 -18.93 -18.21 -16.17
CA ASN A 18 -19.11 -16.91 -16.79
C ASN A 18 -17.76 -16.20 -17.00
N LYS A 19 -16.93 -16.13 -15.95
CA LYS A 19 -15.61 -15.51 -16.00
C LYS A 19 -14.68 -16.16 -17.04
N LEU A 20 -14.64 -17.49 -17.12
CA LEU A 20 -13.87 -18.25 -18.12
C LEU A 20 -14.32 -17.98 -19.56
N SER A 21 -15.58 -17.60 -19.74
CA SER A 21 -16.15 -17.27 -21.05
C SER A 21 -16.01 -15.78 -21.41
N ASP A 22 -15.48 -14.97 -20.50
CA ASP A 22 -15.32 -13.52 -20.68
C ASP A 22 -13.90 -13.11 -20.26
N LYS A 23 -13.75 -12.44 -19.11
CA LYS A 23 -12.49 -11.82 -18.69
C LYS A 23 -11.31 -12.76 -18.44
N TYR A 24 -11.52 -14.06 -18.22
CA TYR A 24 -10.44 -15.00 -17.92
C TYR A 24 -9.90 -15.74 -19.15
N GLN A 25 -10.50 -15.57 -20.34
CA GLN A 25 -10.12 -16.31 -21.54
C GLN A 25 -8.62 -16.25 -21.88
N GLU A 26 -7.96 -15.12 -21.63
CA GLU A 26 -6.53 -14.94 -21.94
C GLU A 26 -5.58 -15.41 -20.82
N TYR A 27 -6.10 -15.75 -19.64
CA TYR A 27 -5.32 -16.05 -18.42
C TYR A 27 -5.27 -17.56 -18.11
N ILE A 28 -5.78 -18.36 -19.03
CA ILE A 28 -5.80 -19.82 -19.00
C ILE A 28 -5.54 -20.32 -20.43
N THR A 29 -4.89 -21.47 -20.60
CA THR A 29 -4.78 -22.07 -21.94
C THR A 29 -6.12 -22.65 -22.39
N ASP A 30 -6.33 -22.81 -23.71
CA ASP A 30 -7.57 -23.40 -24.22
C ASP A 30 -7.81 -24.81 -23.67
N SER A 31 -6.77 -25.64 -23.60
CA SER A 31 -6.85 -27.00 -23.06
C SER A 31 -7.19 -27.03 -21.57
N GLU A 32 -6.59 -26.14 -20.76
CA GLU A 32 -6.92 -26.05 -19.34
C GLU A 32 -8.33 -25.50 -19.14
N ARG A 33 -8.76 -24.54 -19.97
CA ARG A 33 -10.11 -23.97 -19.92
C ARG A 33 -11.17 -25.02 -20.22
N GLU A 34 -10.99 -25.80 -21.28
CA GLU A 34 -11.92 -26.88 -21.65
C GLU A 34 -12.01 -27.94 -20.55
N ALA A 35 -10.86 -28.38 -20.01
CA ALA A 35 -10.82 -29.32 -18.91
C ALA A 35 -11.52 -28.77 -17.65
N PHE A 36 -11.28 -27.50 -17.32
CA PHE A 36 -11.89 -26.89 -16.14
C PHE A 36 -13.39 -26.66 -16.31
N LEU A 37 -13.85 -26.25 -17.49
CA LEU A 37 -15.28 -26.15 -17.81
C LEU A 37 -15.98 -27.51 -17.67
N ALA A 38 -15.33 -28.60 -18.10
CA ALA A 38 -15.84 -29.96 -17.90
C ALA A 38 -15.95 -30.30 -16.40
N SER A 39 -14.90 -30.03 -15.60
CA SER A 39 -14.96 -30.24 -14.15
C SER A 39 -16.03 -29.40 -13.45
N LEU A 40 -16.26 -28.16 -13.89
CA LEU A 40 -17.34 -27.32 -13.38
C LEU A 40 -18.71 -27.90 -13.71
N GLN A 41 -18.89 -28.46 -14.92
CA GLN A 41 -20.13 -29.15 -15.31
C GLN A 41 -20.34 -30.42 -14.48
N GLU A 42 -19.32 -31.25 -14.29
CA GLU A 42 -19.40 -32.47 -13.47
C GLU A 42 -19.81 -32.16 -12.02
N VAL A 43 -19.31 -31.06 -11.45
CA VAL A 43 -19.71 -30.64 -10.10
C VAL A 43 -21.12 -30.09 -10.06
N GLU A 44 -21.57 -29.38 -11.09
CA GLU A 44 -22.97 -28.92 -11.23
C GLU A 44 -23.92 -30.11 -11.32
N ASP A 45 -23.66 -31.07 -12.21
CA ASP A 45 -24.47 -32.27 -12.38
C ASP A 45 -24.54 -33.06 -11.07
N TRP A 46 -23.38 -33.23 -10.42
CA TRP A 46 -23.32 -33.87 -9.10
C TRP A 46 -24.17 -33.15 -8.05
N LEU A 47 -24.23 -31.81 -8.02
CA LEU A 47 -25.06 -31.06 -7.07
C LEU A 47 -26.58 -31.31 -7.23
N TYR A 48 -27.02 -31.68 -8.44
CA TYR A 48 -28.41 -32.03 -8.76
C TYR A 48 -28.73 -33.52 -8.61
N GLU A 49 -27.71 -34.37 -8.50
CA GLU A 49 -27.83 -35.82 -8.32
C GLU A 49 -27.37 -36.23 -6.90
N ASP A 50 -26.25 -36.93 -6.79
CA ASP A 50 -25.73 -37.51 -5.54
C ASP A 50 -25.36 -36.46 -4.48
N GLY A 51 -25.11 -35.22 -4.91
CA GLY A 51 -24.69 -34.09 -4.08
C GLY A 51 -25.85 -33.30 -3.49
N GLU A 52 -27.11 -33.77 -3.56
CA GLU A 52 -28.23 -33.00 -3.04
C GLU A 52 -28.16 -32.83 -1.51
N GLU A 53 -27.88 -33.92 -0.79
CA GLU A 53 -27.87 -34.02 0.68
C GLU A 53 -26.52 -34.51 1.23
N GLU A 54 -25.43 -33.88 0.80
CA GLU A 54 -24.09 -34.25 1.24
C GLU A 54 -23.59 -33.53 2.50
N THR A 55 -22.51 -34.05 3.07
CA THR A 55 -21.92 -33.46 4.28
C THR A 55 -21.21 -32.13 3.96
N LYS A 56 -21.12 -31.25 4.96
CA LYS A 56 -20.34 -30.00 4.87
C LYS A 56 -18.92 -30.23 4.33
N GLY A 57 -18.25 -31.28 4.81
CA GLY A 57 -16.88 -31.60 4.42
C GLY A 57 -16.73 -31.92 2.93
N VAL A 58 -17.72 -32.61 2.36
CA VAL A 58 -17.73 -32.95 0.93
C VAL A 58 -17.87 -31.69 0.06
N TYR A 59 -18.78 -30.77 0.41
CA TYR A 59 -18.89 -29.50 -0.32
C TYR A 59 -17.62 -28.64 -0.22
N VAL A 60 -16.98 -28.62 0.95
CA VAL A 60 -15.69 -27.91 1.12
C VAL A 60 -14.63 -28.52 0.22
N ALA A 61 -14.48 -29.85 0.21
CA ALA A 61 -13.50 -30.53 -0.62
C ALA A 61 -13.76 -30.29 -2.11
N LYS A 62 -15.01 -30.37 -2.58
CA LYS A 62 -15.38 -30.05 -3.97
C LYS A 62 -14.98 -28.63 -4.35
N LEU A 63 -15.29 -27.65 -3.49
CA LEU A 63 -14.90 -26.26 -3.74
C LEU A 63 -13.38 -26.07 -3.76
N GLU A 64 -12.66 -26.69 -2.84
CA GLU A 64 -11.20 -26.62 -2.79
C GLU A 64 -10.55 -27.21 -4.05
N GLU A 65 -11.07 -28.32 -4.58
CA GLU A 65 -10.55 -28.87 -5.84
C GLU A 65 -10.77 -27.95 -7.02
N LEU A 66 -11.95 -27.34 -7.14
CA LEU A 66 -12.19 -26.35 -8.20
C LEU A 66 -11.28 -25.13 -8.07
N LYS A 67 -11.05 -24.67 -6.85
CA LYS A 67 -10.18 -23.52 -6.55
C LYS A 67 -8.71 -23.74 -6.87
N LYS A 68 -8.21 -24.98 -6.81
CA LYS A 68 -6.82 -25.27 -7.24
C LYS A 68 -6.55 -24.89 -8.69
N VAL A 69 -7.59 -24.86 -9.53
CA VAL A 69 -7.50 -24.44 -10.94
C VAL A 69 -7.94 -22.98 -11.10
N GLY A 70 -9.05 -22.58 -10.48
CA GLY A 70 -9.60 -21.25 -10.67
C GLY A 70 -8.83 -20.13 -9.98
N ASP A 71 -8.26 -20.36 -8.79
CA ASP A 71 -7.56 -19.31 -8.04
C ASP A 71 -6.30 -18.80 -8.79
N PRO A 72 -5.44 -19.66 -9.38
CA PRO A 72 -4.33 -19.19 -10.22
C PRO A 72 -4.76 -18.35 -11.43
N VAL A 73 -5.91 -18.66 -12.03
CA VAL A 73 -6.43 -17.91 -13.19
C VAL A 73 -6.92 -16.52 -12.74
N GLU A 74 -7.66 -16.48 -11.64
CA GLU A 74 -8.12 -15.24 -11.04
C GLU A 74 -6.94 -14.36 -10.57
N GLU A 75 -5.91 -14.96 -10.00
CA GLU A 75 -4.68 -14.26 -9.59
C GLU A 75 -3.97 -13.63 -10.80
N ARG A 76 -3.75 -14.38 -11.89
CA ARG A 76 -3.15 -13.84 -13.12
C ARG A 76 -3.94 -12.66 -13.68
N TYR A 77 -5.27 -12.77 -13.70
CA TYR A 77 -6.15 -11.68 -14.14
C TYR A 77 -6.02 -10.46 -13.22
N LYS A 78 -6.13 -10.66 -11.91
CA LYS A 78 -6.02 -9.60 -10.91
C LYS A 78 -4.68 -8.87 -11.01
N GLU A 79 -3.58 -9.62 -11.09
CA GLU A 79 -2.24 -9.09 -11.25
C GLU A 79 -2.10 -8.24 -12.52
N SER A 80 -2.76 -8.62 -13.63
CA SER A 80 -2.75 -7.81 -14.85
C SER A 80 -3.40 -6.44 -14.68
N LEU A 81 -4.41 -6.31 -13.81
CA LEU A 81 -5.10 -5.06 -13.54
C LEU A 81 -4.35 -4.17 -12.54
N GLU A 82 -3.75 -4.79 -11.52
CA GLU A 82 -3.16 -4.07 -10.39
C GLU A 82 -1.70 -3.65 -10.65
N ARG A 83 -0.95 -4.46 -11.41
CA ARG A 83 0.51 -4.30 -11.57
C ARG A 83 0.90 -2.92 -12.11
N GLY A 84 0.18 -2.40 -13.10
CA GLY A 84 0.49 -1.09 -13.69
C GLY A 84 0.48 0.04 -12.64
N SER A 85 -0.55 0.07 -11.80
CA SER A 85 -0.70 1.09 -10.76
C SER A 85 0.43 1.06 -9.73
N VAL A 86 0.82 -0.12 -9.26
CA VAL A 86 1.90 -0.23 -8.27
C VAL A 86 3.29 0.05 -8.87
N ILE A 87 3.50 -0.27 -10.16
CA ILE A 87 4.71 0.11 -10.89
C ILE A 87 4.83 1.62 -10.99
N ASP A 88 3.73 2.31 -11.33
CA ASP A 88 3.70 3.77 -11.41
C ASP A 88 3.99 4.42 -10.05
N GLN A 89 3.44 3.86 -8.97
CA GLN A 89 3.70 4.33 -7.60
C GLN A 89 5.17 4.16 -7.19
N LEU A 90 5.78 3.00 -7.47
CA LEU A 90 7.20 2.79 -7.20
C LEU A 90 8.06 3.76 -8.04
N SER A 91 7.73 3.92 -9.32
CA SER A 91 8.44 4.84 -10.22
C SER A 91 8.35 6.30 -9.73
N TYR A 92 7.17 6.72 -9.27
CA TYR A 92 6.98 8.03 -8.65
C TYR A 92 7.83 8.19 -7.39
N CYS A 93 7.84 7.18 -6.51
CA CYS A 93 8.65 7.17 -5.29
C CYS A 93 10.15 7.33 -5.58
N ILE A 94 10.66 6.54 -6.53
CA ILE A 94 12.06 6.61 -7.02
C ILE A 94 12.39 8.02 -7.51
N ASN A 95 11.55 8.58 -8.38
CA ASN A 95 11.80 9.90 -8.96
C ASN A 95 11.74 11.01 -7.91
N SER A 96 10.77 10.96 -6.99
CA SER A 96 10.65 11.91 -5.88
C SER A 96 11.90 11.95 -5.01
N TYR A 97 12.42 10.77 -4.61
CA TYR A 97 13.64 10.70 -3.80
C TYR A 97 14.88 11.13 -4.56
N ARG A 98 14.99 10.76 -5.84
CA ARG A 98 16.09 11.19 -6.72
C ARG A 98 16.12 12.70 -6.87
N GLU A 99 14.98 13.32 -7.20
CA GLU A 99 14.84 14.76 -7.35
C GLU A 99 15.20 15.49 -6.05
N ALA A 100 14.70 15.00 -4.91
CA ALA A 100 15.03 15.56 -3.61
C ALA A 100 16.54 15.47 -3.30
N ALA A 101 17.19 14.35 -3.64
CA ALA A 101 18.61 14.14 -3.38
C ALA A 101 19.53 15.02 -4.25
N VAL A 102 19.12 15.37 -5.48
CA VAL A 102 19.87 16.29 -6.36
C VAL A 102 19.42 17.75 -6.26
N SER A 103 18.39 18.03 -5.46
CA SER A 103 17.82 19.37 -5.33
C SER A 103 18.77 20.33 -4.59
N ASN A 104 18.77 21.58 -5.06
CA ASN A 104 19.41 22.73 -4.42
C ASN A 104 18.47 23.50 -3.48
N ASP A 105 17.35 22.90 -3.08
CA ASP A 105 16.40 23.49 -2.13
C ASP A 105 17.09 23.65 -0.75
N PRO A 106 17.06 24.86 -0.14
CA PRO A 106 17.70 25.13 1.16
C PRO A 106 17.25 24.24 2.32
N LYS A 107 16.13 23.52 2.17
CA LYS A 107 15.66 22.51 3.14
C LYS A 107 16.52 21.24 3.15
N PHE A 108 17.38 21.04 2.16
CA PHE A 108 18.27 19.86 2.07
C PHE A 108 19.75 20.20 2.25
N ASP A 109 20.10 21.47 2.54
CA ASP A 109 21.49 21.93 2.69
C ASP A 109 22.24 21.27 3.85
N HIS A 110 21.51 20.84 4.89
CA HIS A 110 22.07 20.20 6.07
C HIS A 110 22.24 18.68 5.93
N ILE A 111 21.80 18.10 4.81
CA ILE A 111 21.98 16.67 4.54
C ILE A 111 23.34 16.50 3.87
N GLU A 112 24.17 15.62 4.44
CA GLU A 112 25.50 15.39 3.91
C GLU A 112 25.45 14.80 2.49
N LEU A 113 26.40 15.19 1.64
CA LEU A 113 26.49 14.68 0.27
C LEU A 113 26.60 13.14 0.24
N ALA A 114 27.30 12.55 1.21
CA ALA A 114 27.39 11.10 1.35
C ALA A 114 26.05 10.44 1.68
N GLU A 115 25.19 11.09 2.46
CA GLU A 115 23.83 10.61 2.75
C GLU A 115 22.94 10.74 1.50
N LYS A 116 23.01 11.87 0.78
CA LYS A 116 22.31 12.05 -0.51
C LYS A 116 22.75 11.00 -1.55
N GLN A 117 24.04 10.68 -1.61
CA GLN A 117 24.54 9.66 -2.54
C GLN A 117 24.00 8.26 -2.22
N LYS A 118 23.81 7.91 -0.94
CA LYS A 118 23.18 6.64 -0.56
C LYS A 118 21.73 6.56 -1.05
N VAL A 119 20.96 7.65 -0.92
CA VAL A 119 19.58 7.72 -1.46
C VAL A 119 19.57 7.53 -2.97
N LEU A 120 20.50 8.16 -3.70
CA LEU A 120 20.62 7.99 -5.15
C LEU A 120 20.95 6.55 -5.55
N ASN A 121 21.88 5.90 -4.83
CA ASN A 121 22.24 4.52 -5.10
C ASN A 121 21.04 3.59 -4.88
N GLU A 122 20.30 3.75 -3.77
CA GLU A 122 19.10 2.95 -3.49
C GLU A 122 18.02 3.14 -4.58
N CYS A 123 17.83 4.38 -5.06
CA CYS A 123 16.92 4.67 -6.17
C CYS A 123 17.35 3.94 -7.46
N VAL A 124 18.65 3.91 -7.77
CA VAL A 124 19.18 3.21 -8.95
C VAL A 124 18.99 1.70 -8.83
N GLU A 125 19.26 1.13 -7.65
CA GLU A 125 19.06 -0.29 -7.40
C GLU A 125 17.58 -0.70 -7.49
N ALA A 126 16.67 0.13 -6.96
CA ALA A 126 15.23 -0.09 -7.06
C ALA A 126 14.73 -0.02 -8.51
N GLU A 127 15.20 0.95 -9.30
CA GLU A 127 14.85 1.07 -10.71
C GLU A 127 15.41 -0.10 -11.54
N ALA A 128 16.65 -0.51 -11.29
CA ALA A 128 17.26 -1.65 -11.97
C ALA A 128 16.48 -2.95 -11.70
N TRP A 129 16.11 -3.20 -10.44
CA TRP A 129 15.26 -4.33 -10.06
C TRP A 129 13.90 -4.29 -10.77
N LEU A 130 13.24 -3.14 -10.75
CA LEU A 130 11.93 -2.97 -11.36
C LEU A 130 11.99 -3.22 -12.88
N ARG A 131 13.04 -2.71 -13.55
CA ARG A 131 13.27 -2.94 -14.98
C ARG A 131 13.52 -4.41 -15.29
N GLU A 132 14.36 -5.08 -14.51
CA GLU A 132 14.66 -6.50 -14.69
C GLU A 132 13.39 -7.35 -14.56
N LYS A 133 12.59 -7.09 -13.52
CA LYS A 133 11.36 -7.83 -13.27
C LYS A 133 10.27 -7.59 -14.30
N GLN A 134 10.14 -6.36 -14.79
CA GLN A 134 9.24 -6.06 -15.91
C GLN A 134 9.66 -6.82 -17.17
N GLN A 135 10.95 -6.84 -17.51
CA GLN A 135 11.43 -7.61 -18.66
C GLN A 135 11.13 -9.10 -18.53
N GLN A 136 11.32 -9.68 -17.34
CA GLN A 136 10.93 -11.07 -17.07
C GLN A 136 9.42 -11.26 -17.32
N GLN A 137 8.58 -10.38 -16.78
CA GLN A 137 7.13 -10.44 -16.94
C GLN A 137 6.66 -10.27 -18.39
N ASP A 138 7.29 -9.39 -19.17
CA ASP A 138 6.93 -9.09 -20.56
C ASP A 138 7.20 -10.27 -21.50
N THR A 139 8.12 -11.18 -21.12
CA THR A 139 8.39 -12.41 -21.89
C THR A 139 7.35 -13.50 -21.68
N LEU A 140 6.50 -13.37 -20.67
CA LEU A 140 5.56 -14.41 -20.28
C LEU A 140 4.19 -14.21 -20.94
N PRO A 141 3.55 -15.29 -21.43
CA PRO A 141 2.16 -15.21 -21.83
C PRO A 141 1.25 -14.94 -20.62
N LYS A 142 0.06 -14.37 -20.85
CA LYS A 142 -0.91 -14.01 -19.81
C LYS A 142 -1.36 -15.19 -18.93
N TYR A 143 -1.30 -16.42 -19.45
CA TYR A 143 -1.64 -17.64 -18.73
C TYR A 143 -0.47 -18.27 -17.96
N ALA A 144 0.74 -17.72 -18.04
CA ALA A 144 1.86 -18.18 -17.22
C ALA A 144 1.79 -17.58 -15.80
N THR A 145 2.44 -18.24 -14.85
CA THR A 145 2.63 -17.69 -13.51
C THR A 145 3.37 -16.35 -13.60
N PRO A 146 2.86 -15.25 -13.02
CA PRO A 146 3.51 -13.95 -13.08
C PRO A 146 4.92 -13.97 -12.49
N ALA A 147 5.87 -13.32 -13.15
CA ALA A 147 7.24 -13.12 -12.65
C ALA A 147 7.38 -11.86 -11.77
N LEU A 148 6.40 -10.96 -11.85
CA LEU A 148 6.32 -9.73 -11.08
C LEU A 148 4.93 -9.58 -10.48
N LEU A 149 4.82 -9.82 -9.18
CA LEU A 149 3.58 -9.64 -8.43
C LEU A 149 3.46 -8.21 -7.92
N SER A 150 2.23 -7.74 -7.80
CA SER A 150 1.90 -6.40 -7.31
C SER A 150 2.34 -6.22 -5.85
N ALA A 151 2.29 -7.30 -5.07
CA ALA A 151 2.81 -7.35 -3.71
C ALA A 151 4.33 -7.14 -3.63
N ASP A 152 5.10 -7.71 -4.57
CA ASP A 152 6.55 -7.55 -4.60
C ASP A 152 6.94 -6.09 -4.91
N VAL A 153 6.24 -5.47 -5.86
CA VAL A 153 6.44 -4.05 -6.22
C VAL A 153 6.12 -3.15 -5.03
N THR A 154 5.01 -3.42 -4.34
CA THR A 154 4.61 -2.69 -3.13
C THR A 154 5.66 -2.82 -2.03
N SER A 155 6.13 -4.04 -1.76
CA SER A 155 7.17 -4.28 -0.76
C SER A 155 8.49 -3.58 -1.11
N LYS A 156 8.85 -3.54 -2.39
CA LYS A 156 10.03 -2.78 -2.86
C LYS A 156 9.87 -1.28 -2.64
N ALA A 157 8.68 -0.72 -2.88
CA ALA A 157 8.38 0.69 -2.63
C ALA A 157 8.47 1.03 -1.14
N GLU A 158 7.93 0.19 -0.26
CA GLU A 158 8.03 0.34 1.19
C GLU A 158 9.48 0.27 1.68
N ALA A 159 10.29 -0.64 1.13
CA ALA A 159 11.71 -0.75 1.47
C ALA A 159 12.49 0.51 1.06
N LEU A 160 12.24 1.01 -0.14
CA LEU A 160 12.83 2.26 -0.64
C LEU A 160 12.45 3.45 0.24
N ASP A 161 11.16 3.59 0.58
CA ASP A 161 10.67 4.66 1.44
C ASP A 161 11.29 4.59 2.84
N LYS A 162 11.31 3.40 3.44
CA LYS A 162 11.90 3.18 4.76
C LYS A 162 13.37 3.57 4.82
N PHE A 163 14.10 3.39 3.73
CA PHE A 163 15.51 3.78 3.62
C PHE A 163 15.68 5.29 3.37
N CYS A 164 14.96 5.85 2.40
CA CYS A 164 15.20 7.20 1.91
C CYS A 164 14.53 8.27 2.78
N ARG A 165 13.34 7.99 3.33
CA ARG A 165 12.54 8.95 4.12
C ARG A 165 13.33 9.53 5.30
N PRO A 166 13.96 8.73 6.19
CA PRO A 166 14.67 9.28 7.35
C PRO A 166 15.83 10.20 6.98
N VAL A 167 16.49 9.93 5.84
CA VAL A 167 17.58 10.76 5.34
C VAL A 167 17.04 12.08 4.80
N MET A 168 16.03 12.02 3.94
CA MET A 168 15.50 13.20 3.26
C MET A 168 14.60 14.07 4.13
N THR A 169 14.10 13.56 5.26
CA THR A 169 13.32 14.32 6.25
C THR A 169 14.13 14.68 7.50
N LYS A 170 15.45 14.52 7.49
CA LYS A 170 16.33 14.91 8.61
C LYS A 170 16.07 16.38 8.94
N PRO A 171 15.85 16.77 10.22
CA PRO A 171 15.56 18.16 10.57
C PRO A 171 16.81 19.04 10.39
N LYS A 172 16.60 20.30 9.98
CA LYS A 172 17.68 21.29 9.89
C LYS A 172 18.25 21.55 11.29
N PRO A 173 19.58 21.52 11.49
CA PRO A 173 20.19 21.86 12.77
C PRO A 173 19.69 23.22 13.26
N ALA A 174 19.22 23.30 14.49
CA ALA A 174 18.80 24.56 15.09
C ALA A 174 19.98 25.54 15.07
N ALA A 175 19.76 26.74 14.54
CA ALA A 175 20.76 27.81 14.60
C ALA A 175 21.13 28.03 16.07
N LYS A 176 22.41 27.88 16.42
CA LYS A 176 22.89 28.30 17.73
C LYS A 176 22.52 29.76 17.91
N ALA A 177 21.72 30.06 18.92
CA ALA A 177 21.50 31.44 19.36
C ALA A 177 22.88 32.06 19.61
N GLU A 178 23.24 33.09 18.85
CA GLU A 178 24.42 33.88 19.17
C GLU A 178 24.20 34.50 20.56
N PRO A 179 25.15 34.35 21.49
CA PRO A 179 25.05 35.02 22.78
C PRO A 179 24.95 36.54 22.53
N PRO A 180 24.10 37.28 23.26
CA PRO A 180 23.96 38.72 23.06
C PRO A 180 25.34 39.37 23.20
N GLN A 181 25.79 40.06 22.15
CA GLN A 181 26.95 40.94 22.27
C GLN A 181 26.61 42.02 23.30
N ALA A 182 27.21 41.89 24.48
CA ALA A 182 27.22 42.94 25.49
C ALA A 182 27.97 44.16 24.93
N LYS A 183 27.25 45.24 24.65
CA LYS A 183 27.83 46.59 24.62
C LYS A 183 27.53 47.25 25.96
N GLY A 184 28.59 47.47 26.74
CA GLY A 184 28.54 48.21 28.00
C GLY A 184 28.80 49.72 27.84
N GLY A 185 28.36 50.45 28.87
CA GLY A 185 28.80 51.79 29.33
C GLY A 185 27.95 52.97 28.83
N GLU A 186 26.99 53.50 29.62
CA GLU A 186 27.06 54.55 30.69
C GLU A 186 26.91 56.00 30.11
N SER A 187 26.16 56.97 30.67
CA SER A 187 25.58 57.19 32.00
C SER A 187 24.33 58.12 31.99
N ALA A 188 23.40 57.86 32.94
CA ALA A 188 22.74 58.75 33.93
C ALA A 188 22.01 60.07 33.55
N ASP A 189 20.75 60.27 33.99
CA ASP A 189 20.39 60.89 35.29
C ASP A 189 18.85 61.02 35.53
N ASP A 190 18.52 60.96 36.84
CA ASP A 190 17.34 61.10 37.72
C ASP A 190 15.91 61.51 37.27
N GLY A 191 14.89 61.04 38.02
CA GLY A 191 13.58 61.71 38.02
C GLY A 191 12.25 61.03 38.49
N LYS A 192 12.24 60.20 39.54
CA LYS A 192 11.18 60.11 40.60
C LYS A 192 9.66 59.86 40.28
N SER A 193 9.11 58.76 40.85
CA SER A 193 7.91 58.66 41.75
C SER A 193 6.92 57.50 41.44
N GLU A 194 6.74 56.63 42.43
CA GLU A 194 5.71 55.58 42.66
C GLU A 194 4.35 56.19 43.16
N PRO A 195 3.25 55.44 43.52
CA PRO A 195 3.03 53.98 43.62
C PRO A 195 1.66 53.38 43.16
N GLN A 196 1.65 52.04 42.93
CA GLN A 196 0.63 50.98 43.23
C GLN A 196 -0.88 51.06 42.83
N PRO A 197 -1.71 49.97 42.93
CA PRO A 197 -1.44 48.53 43.16
C PRO A 197 -2.21 47.52 42.24
N GLN A 198 -1.83 46.25 42.40
CA GLN A 198 -2.42 44.92 42.09
C GLN A 198 -3.95 44.76 42.43
N PRO A 199 -4.69 43.63 42.15
CA PRO A 199 -4.25 42.21 42.14
C PRO A 199 -4.99 41.24 41.15
N PRO A 200 -4.71 39.90 41.23
CA PRO A 200 -4.90 38.91 40.15
C PRO A 200 -5.97 37.84 40.48
N VAL A 201 -6.25 36.93 39.54
CA VAL A 201 -6.84 35.58 39.76
C VAL A 201 -6.52 34.73 38.51
N SER A 202 -5.79 33.59 38.57
CA SER A 202 -6.17 32.24 39.09
C SER A 202 -7.38 31.69 38.33
N GLY A 203 -7.46 30.47 37.80
CA GLY A 203 -6.75 29.20 37.88
C GLY A 203 -7.74 28.14 37.33
N GLU A 204 -7.23 27.09 36.68
CA GLU A 204 -7.90 25.91 36.06
C GLU A 204 -8.97 25.17 36.92
N PRO A 205 -9.52 23.99 36.53
CA PRO A 205 -10.10 23.49 35.26
C PRO A 205 -11.47 22.76 35.50
N MET A 206 -12.14 22.23 34.45
CA MET A 206 -12.68 20.85 34.36
C MET A 206 -13.80 20.67 33.31
N GLU A 207 -13.76 19.48 32.71
CA GLU A 207 -14.71 18.77 31.84
C GLU A 207 -16.17 18.79 32.37
N THR A 208 -17.23 18.65 31.58
CA THR A 208 -17.70 17.40 30.95
C THR A 208 -19.03 17.63 30.18
N GLU A 209 -19.28 16.72 29.24
CA GLU A 209 -20.59 16.21 28.77
C GLU A 209 -21.45 16.96 27.71
N ASN A 210 -21.51 16.31 26.54
CA ASN A 210 -22.65 16.19 25.60
C ASN A 210 -23.82 15.40 26.28
N PRO A 211 -25.07 15.26 25.77
CA PRO A 211 -25.58 15.40 24.39
C PRO A 211 -26.86 16.29 24.31
N THR A 212 -27.49 16.60 23.17
CA THR A 212 -28.48 15.75 22.48
C THR A 212 -29.08 16.53 21.30
N GLN A 213 -29.44 15.78 20.26
CA GLN A 213 -30.12 16.15 19.03
C GLN A 213 -31.47 16.87 19.24
N GLY A 214 -31.83 17.73 18.28
CA GLY A 214 -33.18 18.26 18.10
C GLY A 214 -33.39 18.74 16.68
N SER A 215 -34.12 17.94 15.91
CA SER A 215 -34.57 18.19 14.54
C SER A 215 -35.42 19.46 14.38
N ALA A 216 -35.26 20.12 13.23
CA ALA A 216 -36.35 20.70 12.43
C ALA A 216 -35.86 20.83 10.98
#